data_AF-A0A8J6GV64-F1
#
_entry.id   AF-A0A8J6GV64-F1
#
_cell.length_a   1.000
_cell.length_b   1.000
_cell.length_c   1.000
_cell.angle_alpha   90.00
_cell.angle_beta   90.00
_cell.angle_gamma   90.00
#
_symmetry.space_group_name_H-M   'P 1'
#
loop_
_entity.id
_entity.type
_entity.pdbx_description
1 polymer ?
#
loop_
_entity_poly.entity_id
_entity_poly.type
_entity_poly.pdbx_seq_one_letter_code
_entity_poly.pdbx_strand_id
1 'polypeptide(L)'
;MPMFTVNTNVPRASVPEGLLSEFTQQLAQTTGKPAQYVAVHVVPDQLMTFSGSSDPCALCSLHSIGKIGGAEPYLQQIAVRPAG
;
A
#
# COMPACT_ATOMS: atom_id res chain seq x y z
N MET A 1 -2.43 14.75 -1.79
CA MET A 1 -1.16 14.05 -1.93
C MET A 1 -1.26 12.69 -1.24
N PRO A 2 -1.68 11.63 -1.95
CA PRO A 2 -1.71 10.28 -1.40
C PRO A 2 -0.29 9.71 -1.28
N MET A 3 0.03 9.10 -0.14
CA MET A 3 1.23 8.31 0.07
C MET A 3 0.81 6.93 0.54
N PHE A 4 1.20 5.90 -0.22
CA PHE A 4 0.87 4.51 0.06
C PHE A 4 2.14 3.71 0.32
N THR A 5 2.24 3.13 1.51
CA THR A 5 3.36 2.25 1.87
C THR A 5 2.87 0.83 2.03
N VAL A 6 3.58 -0.13 1.47
CA VAL A 6 3.33 -1.57 1.59
C VAL A 6 4.58 -2.21 2.18
N ASN A 7 4.48 -2.69 3.42
CA ASN A 7 5.50 -3.55 4.02
C ASN A 7 5.06 -5.00 3.86
N THR A 8 5.93 -5.88 3.38
CA THR A 8 5.57 -7.28 3.13
C THR A 8 6.75 -8.22 3.35
N ASN A 9 6.46 -9.44 3.79
CA ASN A 9 7.45 -10.51 3.94
C ASN A 9 7.72 -11.27 2.63
N VAL A 10 7.05 -10.93 1.52
CA VAL A 10 7.35 -11.56 0.24
C VAL A 10 8.73 -11.13 -0.28
N PRO A 11 9.48 -12.01 -0.96
CA PRO A 11 10.78 -11.65 -1.51
C PRO A 11 10.69 -10.57 -2.58
N ARG A 12 11.70 -9.70 -2.69
CA ARG A 12 11.76 -8.70 -3.78
C ARG A 12 11.61 -9.33 -5.16
N ALA A 13 12.17 -10.53 -5.38
CA ALA A 13 12.08 -11.25 -6.65
C ALA A 13 10.64 -11.60 -7.06
N SER A 14 9.72 -11.71 -6.08
CA SER A 14 8.30 -11.97 -6.30
C SER A 14 7.48 -10.69 -6.50
N VAL A 15 8.08 -9.50 -6.34
CA VAL A 15 7.41 -8.21 -6.55
C VAL A 15 7.47 -7.84 -8.04
N PRO A 16 6.31 -7.72 -8.74
CA PRO A 16 6.28 -7.37 -10.16
C PRO A 16 6.87 -5.99 -10.44
N GLU A 17 7.61 -5.85 -11.55
CA GLU A 17 8.23 -4.56 -11.95
C GLU A 17 7.19 -3.44 -12.17
N GLY A 18 5.99 -3.79 -12.62
CA GLY A 18 4.90 -2.84 -12.87
C GLY A 18 4.13 -2.38 -11.63
N LEU A 19 4.31 -3.02 -10.47
CA LEU A 19 3.42 -2.86 -9.31
C LEU A 19 3.33 -1.41 -8.81
N LEU A 20 4.46 -0.68 -8.77
CA LEU A 20 4.49 0.72 -8.34
C LEU A 20 3.66 1.62 -9.26
N SER A 21 3.76 1.39 -10.58
CA SER A 21 3.03 2.16 -11.58
C SER A 21 1.52 1.86 -11.54
N GLU A 22 1.17 0.59 -11.31
CA GLU A 22 -0.21 0.15 -11.16
C GLU A 22 -0.86 0.78 -9.93
N PHE A 23 -0.20 0.70 -8.76
CA PHE A 23 -0.68 1.38 -7.56
C PHE A 23 -0.80 2.88 -7.74
N THR A 24 0.14 3.52 -8.45
CA THR A 24 0.07 4.96 -8.74
C THR A 24 -1.19 5.30 -9.52
N GLN A 25 -1.50 4.55 -10.58
CA GLN A 25 -2.69 4.77 -11.41
C GLN A 25 -3.99 4.49 -10.62
N GLN A 26 -4.04 3.38 -9.90
CA GLN A 26 -5.20 3.00 -9.08
C GLN A 26 -5.49 4.05 -8.01
N LEU A 27 -4.48 4.46 -7.24
CA LEU A 27 -4.64 5.49 -6.20
C LEU A 27 -5.04 6.85 -6.78
N ALA A 28 -4.50 7.23 -7.95
CA ALA A 28 -4.92 8.46 -8.63
C ALA A 28 -6.41 8.42 -8.99
N GLN A 29 -6.89 7.30 -9.53
CA GLN A 29 -8.30 7.08 -9.87
C GLN A 29 -9.18 7.08 -8.61
N THR A 30 -8.83 6.29 -7.59
CA THR A 30 -9.63 6.16 -6.36
C THR A 30 -9.69 7.45 -5.56
N THR A 31 -8.58 8.19 -5.47
CA THR A 31 -8.53 9.45 -4.70
C THR A 31 -8.97 10.68 -5.50
N GLY A 32 -9.14 10.55 -6.82
CA GLY A 32 -9.43 11.66 -7.73
C GLY A 32 -8.31 12.70 -7.81
N LYS A 33 -7.08 12.34 -7.41
CA LYS A 33 -5.92 13.24 -7.40
C LYS A 33 -5.00 12.89 -8.59
N PRO A 34 -4.41 13.90 -9.25
CA PRO A 34 -3.41 13.67 -10.30
C PRO A 34 -2.31 12.70 -9.86
N ALA A 35 -1.90 11.79 -10.75
CA ALA A 35 -0.86 10.78 -10.48
C ALA A 35 0.47 11.38 -10.00
N GLN A 36 0.82 12.58 -10.47
CA GLN A 36 2.00 13.32 -10.01
C GLN A 36 2.01 13.66 -8.50
N TYR A 37 0.87 13.55 -7.82
CA TYR A 37 0.76 13.76 -6.37
C TYR A 37 0.69 12.46 -5.56
N VAL A 38 0.81 11.31 -6.22
CA VAL A 38 0.77 9.98 -5.60
C VAL A 38 2.20 9.49 -5.38
N ALA A 39 2.50 9.07 -4.15
CA ALA A 39 3.73 8.39 -3.80
C ALA A 39 3.42 6.93 -3.40
N VAL A 40 4.21 5.99 -3.91
CA VAL A 40 4.10 4.56 -3.59
C VAL A 40 5.45 4.05 -3.12
N HIS A 41 5.46 3.35 -1.99
CA HIS A 41 6.65 2.75 -1.40
C HIS A 41 6.38 1.28 -1.07
N VAL A 42 7.13 0.36 -1.68
CA VAL A 42 7.02 -1.08 -1.42
C VAL A 42 8.30 -1.55 -0.77
N VAL A 43 8.18 -2.15 0.41
CA VAL A 43 9.29 -2.67 1.22
C VAL A 43 9.12 -4.19 1.33
N PRO A 44 9.78 -4.98 0.46
CA PRO A 44 9.77 -6.43 0.53
C PRO A 44 10.74 -6.95 1.58
N ASP A 45 10.84 -8.29 1.67
CA ASP A 45 11.81 -9.00 2.50
C ASP A 45 11.74 -8.66 4.01
N GLN A 46 10.57 -8.22 4.48
CA GLN A 46 10.38 -7.81 5.87
C GLN A 46 10.18 -9.01 6.81
N LEU A 47 10.69 -8.89 8.03
CA LEU A 47 10.37 -9.82 9.12
C LEU A 47 8.96 -9.50 9.66
N MET A 48 7.97 -10.25 9.21
CA MET A 48 6.56 -10.02 9.56
C MET A 48 5.85 -11.31 9.92
N THR A 49 4.91 -11.20 10.86
CA THR A 49 3.88 -12.21 11.09
C THR A 49 2.51 -11.55 11.11
N PHE A 50 1.48 -12.27 10.69
CA PHE A 50 0.10 -11.84 10.79
C PHE A 50 -0.71 -12.94 11.48
N SER A 51 -1.35 -12.60 12.60
CA SER A 51 -2.04 -13.58 13.46
C SER A 51 -1.15 -14.77 13.87
N GLY A 52 0.14 -14.53 14.08
CA GLY A 52 1.13 -15.53 14.50
C GLY A 52 1.67 -16.44 13.40
N SER A 53 1.27 -16.27 12.13
CA SER A 53 1.85 -17.00 10.99
C SER A 53 2.85 -16.12 10.23
N SER A 54 3.90 -16.75 9.66
CA SER A 54 4.86 -16.15 8.74
C SER A 54 4.53 -16.36 7.26
N ASP A 55 3.32 -16.82 6.95
CA ASP A 55 2.83 -16.90 5.57
C ASP A 55 2.83 -15.51 4.89
N PRO A 56 2.81 -15.44 3.55
CA PRO A 56 2.78 -14.18 2.81
C PRO A 56 1.75 -13.20 3.38
N CYS A 57 2.18 -12.01 3.75
CA CYS A 57 1.33 -10.97 4.34
C CYS A 57 1.85 -9.57 4.01
N ALA A 58 0.98 -8.58 4.15
CA ALA A 58 1.33 -7.18 3.99
C ALA A 58 0.66 -6.29 5.04
N LEU A 59 1.38 -5.25 5.48
CA LEU A 59 0.87 -4.13 6.25
C LEU A 59 0.95 -2.88 5.38
N CYS A 60 -0.22 -2.36 5.04
CA CYS A 60 -0.36 -1.24 4.13
C CYS A 60 -0.82 0.01 4.89
N SER A 61 -0.22 1.16 4.61
CA SER A 61 -0.63 2.45 5.16
C SER A 61 -0.91 3.43 4.03
N LEU A 62 -2.12 3.98 3.99
CA LEU A 62 -2.50 5.05 3.06
C LEU A 62 -2.69 6.36 3.83
N HIS A 63 -1.88 7.35 3.49
CA HIS A 63 -1.93 8.71 4.02
C HIS A 63 -2.40 9.64 2.93
N SER A 64 -3.40 10.49 3.18
CA SER A 64 -3.85 11.45 2.17
C SER A 64 -4.43 12.70 2.81
N ILE A 65 -4.01 13.88 2.33
CA ILE A 65 -4.60 15.16 2.74
C ILE A 65 -5.93 15.35 2.01
N GLY A 66 -7.07 15.21 2.72
CA GLY A 66 -8.43 15.36 2.21
C GLY A 66 -8.97 14.19 1.37
N LYS A 67 -10.30 14.13 1.24
CA LYS A 67 -11.10 13.24 0.37
C LYS A 67 -10.81 11.73 0.47
N ILE A 68 -10.59 11.23 1.69
CA ILE A 68 -10.92 9.86 2.07
C ILE A 68 -11.65 9.99 3.42
N GLY A 69 -12.99 9.88 3.42
CA GLY A 69 -13.80 9.85 4.66
C GLY A 69 -14.00 11.16 5.43
N GLY A 70 -13.66 12.34 4.89
CA GLY A 70 -13.85 13.63 5.57
C GLY A 70 -12.77 14.65 5.21
N ALA A 71 -12.82 15.83 5.84
CA ALA A 71 -11.87 16.93 5.62
C ALA A 71 -10.52 16.75 6.35
N GLU A 72 -10.36 15.72 7.18
CA GLU A 72 -9.16 15.46 7.97
C GLU A 72 -8.16 14.53 7.26
N PRO A 73 -6.85 14.63 7.56
CA PRO A 73 -5.87 13.67 7.10
C PRO A 73 -6.20 12.29 7.65
N TYR A 74 -6.52 11.37 6.75
CA TYR A 74 -6.99 10.03 7.11
C TYR A 74 -5.86 9.02 6.93
N LEU A 75 -5.64 8.20 7.96
CA LEU A 75 -4.70 7.09 7.97
C LEU A 75 -5.48 5.77 7.98
N GLN A 76 -5.43 5.04 6.87
CA GLN A 76 -5.87 3.65 6.89
C GLN A 76 -4.67 2.73 6.95
N GLN A 77 -4.60 1.97 8.02
CA GLN A 77 -3.70 0.84 8.13
C GLN A 77 -4.50 -0.44 7.93
N ILE A 78 -4.12 -1.21 6.92
CA ILE A 78 -4.78 -2.47 6.58
C ILE A 78 -3.73 -3.56 6.58
N ALA A 79 -4.02 -4.63 7.33
CA ALA A 79 -3.27 -5.86 7.25
C ALA A 79 -4.00 -6.80 6.29
N VAL A 80 -3.31 -7.28 5.25
CA VAL A 80 -3.87 -8.17 4.24
C VAL A 80 -3.07 -9.45 4.21
N ARG A 81 -3.78 -10.58 4.12
CA ARG A 81 -3.23 -11.87 3.76
C ARG A 81 -3.88 -12.26 2.42
N PRO A 82 -3.11 -12.58 1.38
CA PRO A 82 -3.70 -13.08 0.14
C PRO A 82 -4.50 -14.35 0.44
N ALA A 83 -5.72 -14.43 -0.08
CA ALA A 83 -6.48 -15.67 -0.05
C ALA A 83 -5.70 -16.70 -0.89
N GLY A 84 -5.40 -17.85 -0.27
CA GLY A 84 -4.79 -18.99 -0.96
C GLY A 84 -5.71 -19.57 -2.02
#